data_AF-A0A7Y3DN55-F1
#
_entry.id   AF-A0A7Y3DN55-F1
#
_cell.length_a   1.000
_cell.length_b   1.000
_cell.length_c   1.000
_cell.angle_alpha   90.00
_cell.angle_beta   90.00
_cell.angle_gamma   90.00
#
_symmetry.space_group_name_H-M   'P 1'
#
loop_
_entity.id
_entity.type
_entity.pdbx_description
1 polymer ?
#
loop_
_entity_poly.entity_id
_entity_poly.type
_entity_poly.pdbx_seq_one_letter_code
_entity_poly.pdbx_strand_id
1 'polypeptide(L)' 'ISKREDSIVIMDYDLCSGCKACIDACPYDAIAFDENKCIAQKCNLCHHRVDQGLIPACADNVCLAHCIYFRITEDTQ' A
#
# COMPACT_ATOMS: atom_id res chain seq x y z
N ILE A 1 -3.00 -8.03 7.81
CA ILE A 1 -3.16 -7.41 6.47
C ILE A 1 -4.64 -7.46 6.11
N SER A 2 -5.22 -6.35 5.67
CA SER A 2 -6.66 -6.24 5.42
C SER A 2 -6.94 -5.37 4.20
N LYS A 3 -8.07 -5.62 3.55
CA LYS A 3 -8.59 -4.80 2.46
C LYS A 3 -9.63 -3.84 3.04
N ARG A 4 -9.49 -2.54 2.79
CA ARG A 4 -10.47 -1.49 3.13
C ARG A 4 -11.64 -1.50 2.13
N GLU A 5 -12.68 -0.73 2.44
CA GLU A 5 -13.87 -0.55 1.57
C GLU A 5 -13.52 0.07 0.20
N ASP A 6 -12.55 0.99 0.18
CA ASP A 6 -12.00 1.63 -1.04
C ASP A 6 -11.02 0.75 -1.83
N SER A 7 -10.97 -0.55 -1.51
CA SER A 7 -10.05 -1.54 -2.08
C SER A 7 -8.55 -1.34 -1.82
N ILE A 8 -8.17 -0.37 -0.99
CA ILE A 8 -6.78 -0.23 -0.57
C ILE A 8 -6.44 -1.35 0.43
N VAL A 9 -5.37 -2.09 0.13
CA VAL A 9 -4.85 -3.13 1.02
C VAL A 9 -3.81 -2.53 1.96
N ILE A 10 -4.04 -2.60 3.27
CA ILE A 10 -3.16 -2.05 4.30
C ILE A 10 -2.58 -3.13 5.20
N MET A 11 -1.42 -2.82 5.77
CA MET A 11 -0.83 -3.63 6.83
C MET A 11 -1.09 -2.95 8.17
N ASP A 12 -1.70 -3.70 9.07
CA ASP A 12 -1.79 -3.31 10.48
C ASP A 12 -0.47 -3.71 11.14
N TYR A 13 0.26 -2.71 11.62
CA TYR A 13 1.57 -2.92 12.23
C TYR A 13 1.48 -3.36 13.69
N ASP A 14 0.42 -2.99 14.40
CA ASP A 14 0.20 -3.37 15.80
C ASP A 14 -0.18 -4.87 15.91
N LEU A 15 -0.84 -5.39 14.88
CA LEU A 15 -1.19 -6.81 14.74
C LEU A 15 -0.12 -7.63 13.99
N CYS A 16 0.94 -7.01 13.47
CA CYS A 16 1.97 -7.72 12.71
C CYS A 16 2.87 -8.53 13.66
N SER A 17 2.80 -9.86 13.59
CA SER A 17 3.65 -10.76 14.38
C SER A 17 5.03 -11.03 13.79
N GLY A 18 5.32 -10.50 12.59
CA GLY A 18 6.58 -10.75 11.89
C GLY A 18 6.72 -12.17 11.30
N CYS A 19 5.63 -12.93 11.16
CA CYS A 19 5.67 -14.34 10.72
C CYS A 19 6.10 -14.58 9.26
N LYS A 20 6.28 -13.52 8.46
CA LYS A 20 6.68 -13.55 7.04
C LYS A 20 5.74 -14.31 6.07
N ALA A 21 4.68 -14.96 6.54
CA ALA A 21 3.73 -15.69 5.69
C ALA A 21 3.08 -14.85 4.58
N CYS A 22 2.85 -13.55 4.83
CA CYS A 22 2.30 -12.65 3.80
C CYS A 22 3.28 -12.38 2.65
N ILE A 23 4.58 -12.44 2.91
CA ILE A 23 5.64 -12.25 1.91
C ILE A 23 5.62 -13.45 0.97
N ASP A 24 5.66 -14.66 1.51
CA ASP A 24 5.64 -15.91 0.74
C ASP A 24 4.35 -16.07 -0.07
N ALA A 25 3.23 -15.58 0.45
CA ALA A 25 1.93 -15.65 -0.23
C ALA A 25 1.77 -14.63 -1.38
N CYS A 26 2.62 -13.60 -1.47
CA CYS A 26 2.46 -12.54 -2.46
C CYS A 26 3.11 -12.96 -3.80
N PRO A 27 2.33 -13.12 -4.88
CA PRO A 27 2.89 -13.53 -6.19
C PRO A 27 3.67 -12.42 -6.90
N TYR A 28 3.65 -11.20 -6.36
CA TYR A 28 4.28 -10.02 -6.94
C TYR A 28 5.53 -9.57 -6.19
N ASP A 29 5.92 -10.28 -5.12
CA ASP A 29 7.04 -9.92 -4.25
C ASP A 29 6.97 -8.45 -3.77
N ALA A 30 5.74 -7.94 -3.57
CA ALA A 30 5.48 -6.53 -3.29
C ALA A 30 5.55 -6.16 -1.80
N ILE A 31 5.99 -7.09 -0.95
CA ILE A 31 6.05 -6.94 0.51
C ILE A 31 7.50 -7.11 0.96
N ALA A 32 8.03 -6.08 1.61
CA ALA A 32 9.36 -6.10 2.21
C ALA A 32 9.28 -6.43 3.71
N PHE A 33 10.38 -6.90 4.29
CA PHE A 33 10.50 -7.10 5.73
C PHE A 33 11.53 -6.12 6.31
N ASP A 34 11.16 -5.42 7.39
CA ASP A 34 12.06 -4.58 8.16
C ASP A 34 12.59 -5.38 9.34
N GLU A 35 13.84 -5.85 9.22
CA GLU A 35 14.51 -6.66 10.23
C GLU A 35 14.76 -5.89 11.54
N ASN A 36 14.80 -4.55 11.53
CA ASN A 36 15.02 -3.77 12.75
C ASN A 36 13.74 -3.70 13.61
N LYS A 37 12.59 -3.62 12.95
CA LYS A 37 11.28 -3.55 13.60
C LYS A 37 10.58 -4.90 13.70
N CYS A 38 11.12 -5.94 13.06
CA CYS A 38 10.53 -7.26 12.92
C CYS A 38 9.11 -7.25 12.35
N ILE A 39 8.83 -6.33 11.42
CA ILE A 39 7.51 -6.18 10.77
C ILE A 39 7.63 -6.25 9.25
N ALA A 40 6.60 -6.76 8.61
CA ALA A 40 6.45 -6.62 7.17
C ALA A 40 6.00 -5.19 6.82
N GLN A 41 6.29 -4.74 5.59
CA GLN A 41 5.90 -3.44 5.06
C GLN A 41 5.55 -3.57 3.58
N LYS A 42 4.55 -2.81 3.13
CA LYS A 42 4.13 -2.74 1.73
C LYS A 42 3.62 -1.34 1.41
N CYS A 43 3.53 -1.02 0.11
CA CYS A 43 2.86 0.19 -0.35
C CYS A 43 1.43 0.27 0.21
N ASN A 44 1.03 1.37 0.83
CA ASN A 44 -0.31 1.57 1.39
C ASN A 44 -1.18 2.49 0.51
N LEU A 45 -0.83 2.63 -0.77
CA LEU A 45 -1.41 3.56 -1.74
C LEU A 45 -1.50 5.01 -1.24
N CYS A 46 -0.61 5.40 -0.31
CA CYS A 46 -0.69 6.68 0.39
C CYS A 46 -2.10 6.95 0.95
N HIS A 47 -2.76 5.96 1.55
CA HIS A 47 -4.14 6.12 2.06
C HIS A 47 -4.34 7.40 2.89
N HIS A 48 -3.40 7.76 3.75
CA HIS A 48 -3.40 9.00 4.53
C HIS A 48 -3.54 10.29 3.70
N ARG A 49 -3.05 10.29 2.45
CA ARG A 49 -3.23 11.39 1.47
C ARG A 49 -4.54 11.24 0.72
N VAL A 50 -4.86 10.03 0.26
CA VAL A 50 -6.10 9.74 -0.49
C VAL A 50 -7.34 10.08 0.32
N ASP A 51 -7.33 9.75 1.61
CA ASP A 51 -8.41 10.07 2.56
C ASP A 51 -8.62 11.60 2.73
N GLN A 52 -7.61 12.42 2.40
CA GLN A 52 -7.68 13.88 2.40
C GLN A 52 -8.01 14.48 1.03
N GLY A 53 -8.36 13.65 0.04
CA GLY A 53 -8.59 14.08 -1.34
C GLY A 53 -7.32 14.42 -2.11
N LEU A 54 -6.14 14.07 -1.59
CA LEU A 54 -4.86 14.25 -2.27
C LEU A 54 -4.49 12.98 -3.04
N ILE A 55 -3.71 13.13 -4.12
CA ILE A 55 -3.20 11.99 -4.87
C ILE A 55 -1.97 11.36 -4.18
N PRO A 56 -1.69 10.06 -4.43
CA PRO A 56 -0.50 9.39 -3.90
C PRO A 56 0.79 10.10 -4.30
N ALA A 57 1.78 10.10 -3.40
CA ALA A 57 3.03 10.86 -3.61
C ALA A 57 3.78 10.45 -4.90
N CYS A 58 3.74 9.17 -5.28
CA CYS A 58 4.36 8.69 -6.51
C CYS A 58 3.64 9.17 -7.79
N ALA A 59 2.34 9.45 -7.71
CA ALA A 59 1.52 9.97 -8.81
C ALA A 59 1.42 11.51 -8.82
N ASP A 60 1.92 12.16 -7.77
CA ASP A 60 2.04 13.61 -7.66
C ASP A 60 3.24 14.14 -8.46
N ASN A 61 3.57 15.42 -8.31
CA ASN A 61 4.68 16.12 -8.95
C ASN A 61 6.09 15.56 -8.63
N VAL A 62 6.20 14.46 -7.87
CA VAL A 62 7.46 13.72 -7.66
C VAL A 62 7.89 12.98 -8.92
N CYS A 63 6.94 12.51 -9.74
CA CYS A 63 7.26 11.90 -11.03
C CYS A 63 7.58 13.00 -12.06
N LEU A 64 8.87 13.34 -12.22
CA LEU A 64 9.32 14.39 -13.14
C LEU A 64 8.86 14.18 -14.59
N ALA A 65 8.66 12.93 -15.00
CA ALA A 65 8.20 12.58 -16.34
C ALA A 65 6.67 12.50 -16.47
N HIS A 66 5.92 12.66 -15.38
CA HIS A 66 4.45 12.61 -15.34
C HIS A 66 3.89 11.31 -15.94
N CYS A 67 4.53 10.17 -15.66
CA CYS A 67 4.16 8.85 -16.21
C CYS A 67 3.22 8.04 -15.29
N ILE A 68 2.97 8.50 -14.08
CA ILE A 68 2.16 7.79 -13.09
C ILE A 68 0.82 8.50 -12.97
N TYR A 69 -0.27 7.80 -13.29
CA TYR A 69 -1.62 8.35 -13.29
C TYR A 69 -2.45 7.66 -12.21
N PHE A 70 -3.15 8.45 -11.40
CA PHE A 70 -4.07 7.94 -10.38
C PHE A 70 -5.52 8.32 -10.74
N ARG A 71 -6.40 7.32 -10.73
CA ARG A 71 -7.85 7.50 -10.95
C ARG A 71 -8.60 6.59 -9.99
N ILE A 72 -9.71 7.09 -9.46
CA ILE A 72 -10.65 6.28 -8.68
C ILE A 72 -11.60 5.67 -9.70
N THR A 73 -11.64 4.34 -9.76
CA THR A 73 -12.66 3.62 -10.52
C THR A 73 -13.84 3.36 -9.58
N GLU A 74 -15.05 3.67 -10.04
CA GLU A 74 -16.26 3.15 -9.41
C GLU A 74 -16.38 1.67 -9.79
N ASP A 75 -15.51 0.83 -9.22
CA ASP A 75 -15.70 -0.61 -9.27
C ASP A 75 -16.82 -0.97 -8.29
N THR A 76 -18.05 -0.65 -8.70
CA THR A 76 -19.23 -1.44 -8.32
C THR A 76 -18.91 -2.88 -8.69
N GLN A 77 -18.82 -3.72 -7.67
CA GLN A 77 -18.57 -5.16 -7.79
C GLN A 77 -19.49 -5.84 -8.80
#